data_AF-A0A2G8HWI6-F1
#
_entry.id   AF-A0A2G8HWI6-F1
#
_cell.length_a   1.000
_cell.length_b   1.000
_cell.length_c   1.000
_cell.angle_alpha   90.00
_cell.angle_beta   90.00
_cell.angle_gamma   90.00
#
_symmetry.space_group_name_H-M   'P 1'
#
loop_
_entity.id
_entity.type
_entity.pdbx_description
1 polymer ?
#
loop_
_entity_poly.entity_id
_entity_poly.type
_entity_poly.pdbx_seq_one_letter_code
_entity_poly.pdbx_strand_id
1 'polypeptide(L)'
;MKRIATILCLTQLLTLSSVLGSERRLVAWKVANVGRHIITNGDVEDFIEQTQITDSIKTLLFKKAEKNFSKYQQLKREITQKNFKKATGQLIYAHIMQQDHRKNHGSKRVAFRTTETTYFEAVQKNETTILRSLLDQRMGIVKARDEFGKFLIKQDYPHQENETSTEVYWRWYEDQKARIKTELFLKEVKNYEGYIALRNQKYYHINYMELQDKYDSLKEEVESSLNNKKISHKSLLSMINSNDDWKIVIKELSNTQIETTPLKNYKDDLEVQNRADEILSTITEKNWDKITSYHSKISELIEKKYSVAQLDEFARKNTEIYIQDKSKYSNYMTALIAKLAARTREGSSIEEVSSLASDLNSNLREHLIGFKKSIINSESENALEKAVESKLLEEINYQGLSDLEKALAELSIFSIKFQIKKHSFESTMPVRISYNKYTDFKTNDALRNLLKYNWMKDQFKSYVEKEMIWSTEYMTIRTGENEYLTPEDKRSLIFGSDFQ
;
A
#
# COMPACT_ATOMS: atom_id res chain seq x y z
N MET A 1 -13.35 -42.84 54.17
CA MET A 1 -13.07 -41.68 53.29
C MET A 1 -11.62 -41.69 52.76
N LYS A 2 -11.24 -42.63 51.88
CA LYS A 2 -9.91 -42.67 51.22
C LYS A 2 -9.94 -43.24 49.78
N ARG A 3 -11.11 -43.24 49.11
CA ARG A 3 -11.26 -43.81 47.74
C ARG A 3 -11.77 -42.83 46.68
N ILE A 4 -12.14 -41.60 47.05
CA ILE A 4 -12.63 -40.58 46.10
C ILE A 4 -11.50 -39.67 45.60
N ALA A 5 -10.44 -39.45 46.40
CA ALA A 5 -9.29 -38.65 46.00
C ALA A 5 -8.40 -39.32 44.92
N THR A 6 -8.35 -40.67 44.90
CA THR A 6 -7.50 -41.41 43.96
C THR A 6 -8.11 -41.50 42.55
N ILE A 7 -9.43 -41.42 42.42
CA ILE A 7 -10.12 -41.45 41.12
C ILE A 7 -10.07 -40.06 40.46
N LEU A 8 -10.17 -38.97 41.25
CA LEU A 8 -10.03 -37.61 40.71
C LEU A 8 -8.61 -37.30 40.21
N CYS A 9 -7.57 -37.82 40.87
CA CYS A 9 -6.19 -37.68 40.41
C CYS A 9 -5.87 -38.52 39.16
N LEU A 10 -6.55 -39.66 38.92
CA LEU A 10 -6.35 -40.42 37.68
C LEU A 10 -7.09 -39.78 36.48
N THR A 11 -8.21 -39.11 36.71
CA THR A 11 -8.92 -38.40 35.63
C THR A 11 -8.31 -37.04 35.27
N GLN A 12 -7.55 -36.41 36.18
CA GLN A 12 -6.78 -35.19 35.87
C GLN A 12 -5.38 -35.46 35.28
N LEU A 13 -4.89 -36.70 35.36
CA LEU A 13 -3.68 -37.15 34.64
C LEU A 13 -3.94 -37.56 33.18
N LEU A 14 -5.21 -37.62 32.74
CA LEU A 14 -5.59 -37.93 31.36
C LEU A 14 -5.97 -36.71 30.52
N THR A 15 -5.85 -35.49 31.06
CA THR A 15 -6.24 -34.26 30.33
C THR A 15 -5.20 -33.15 30.31
N LEU A 16 -3.95 -33.41 30.70
CA LEU A 16 -2.86 -32.43 30.54
C LEU A 16 -1.61 -33.06 29.92
N SER A 17 -1.41 -32.67 28.65
CA SER A 17 -0.17 -32.69 27.85
C SER A 17 0.47 -34.04 27.55
N SER A 18 0.23 -34.56 26.34
CA SER A 18 1.25 -34.98 25.36
C SER A 18 0.78 -36.12 24.43
N VAL A 19 -0.13 -35.79 23.51
CA VAL A 19 0.16 -36.14 22.12
C VAL A 19 0.22 -34.81 21.38
N LEU A 20 1.42 -34.26 21.40
CA LEU A 20 1.92 -33.48 20.28
C LEU A 20 1.43 -34.18 19.01
N GLY A 21 0.64 -33.49 18.20
CA GLY A 21 0.34 -33.91 16.82
C GLY A 21 1.59 -33.86 15.94
N SER A 22 2.70 -34.44 16.40
CA SER A 22 3.73 -34.98 15.53
C SER A 22 3.19 -36.26 14.90
N GLU A 23 3.51 -36.47 13.63
CA GLU A 23 3.33 -37.72 12.90
C GLU A 23 1.94 -38.00 12.32
N ARG A 24 1.55 -37.22 11.31
CA ARG A 24 0.79 -37.77 10.17
C ARG A 24 1.24 -37.27 8.79
N ARG A 25 2.44 -36.71 8.64
CA ARG A 25 2.94 -36.27 7.32
C ARG A 25 4.46 -36.41 7.11
N LEU A 26 5.06 -37.47 7.66
CA LEU A 26 6.43 -37.90 7.36
C LEU A 26 6.48 -38.84 6.13
N VAL A 27 5.71 -38.55 5.08
CA VAL A 27 5.89 -39.25 3.81
C VAL A 27 6.49 -38.24 2.85
N ALA A 28 7.81 -38.31 2.63
CA ALA A 28 8.39 -37.64 1.48
C ALA A 28 7.73 -38.23 0.24
N TRP A 29 7.03 -37.40 -0.53
CA TRP A 29 6.34 -37.83 -1.74
C TRP A 29 6.81 -37.02 -2.94
N LYS A 30 6.84 -37.69 -4.09
CA LYS A 30 7.24 -37.10 -5.36
C LYS A 30 6.17 -36.15 -5.87
N VAL A 31 6.56 -34.89 -6.07
CA VAL A 31 5.77 -33.82 -6.70
C VAL A 31 5.81 -33.96 -8.21
N ALA A 32 7.00 -34.06 -8.80
CA ALA A 32 7.18 -34.15 -10.26
C ALA A 32 8.51 -34.82 -10.62
N ASN A 33 8.69 -35.17 -11.91
CA ASN A 33 10.00 -35.48 -12.48
C ASN A 33 10.27 -34.58 -13.66
N VAL A 34 11.36 -33.82 -13.61
CA VAL A 34 11.82 -32.95 -14.70
C VAL A 34 13.10 -33.55 -15.25
N GLY A 35 12.96 -34.35 -16.30
CA GLY A 35 14.05 -35.10 -16.92
C GLY A 35 14.61 -36.15 -15.96
N ARG A 36 15.80 -35.88 -15.41
CA ARG A 36 16.49 -36.73 -14.42
C ARG A 36 16.35 -36.23 -12.98
N HIS A 37 15.68 -35.10 -12.74
CA HIS A 37 15.52 -34.53 -11.40
C HIS A 37 14.14 -34.85 -10.85
N ILE A 38 14.12 -35.59 -9.74
CA ILE A 38 12.92 -35.85 -8.96
C ILE A 38 12.72 -34.67 -8.01
N ILE A 39 11.56 -34.02 -8.11
CA ILE A 39 11.15 -32.97 -7.17
C ILE A 39 10.22 -33.61 -6.15
N THR A 40 10.55 -33.45 -4.87
CA THR A 40 9.77 -33.92 -3.73
C THR A 40 9.03 -32.76 -3.07
N ASN A 41 8.10 -33.06 -2.15
CA ASN A 41 7.46 -32.03 -1.35
C ASN A 41 8.46 -31.26 -0.47
N GLY A 42 9.52 -31.91 0.01
CA GLY A 42 10.60 -31.25 0.77
C GLY A 42 11.31 -30.18 -0.07
N ASP A 43 11.63 -30.47 -1.33
CA ASP A 43 12.27 -29.50 -2.23
C ASP A 43 11.40 -28.25 -2.44
N VAL A 44 10.07 -28.42 -2.51
CA VAL A 44 9.11 -27.31 -2.64
C VAL A 44 9.05 -26.49 -1.36
N GLU A 45 9.03 -27.13 -0.18
CA GLU A 45 9.03 -26.45 1.12
C GLU A 45 10.31 -25.63 1.32
N ASP A 46 11.47 -26.20 0.97
CA ASP A 46 12.76 -25.53 1.00
C ASP A 46 12.78 -24.33 0.04
N PHE A 47 12.26 -24.50 -1.17
CA PHE A 47 12.16 -23.42 -2.16
C PHE A 47 11.29 -22.26 -1.65
N ILE A 48 10.18 -22.54 -0.95
CA ILE A 48 9.33 -21.51 -0.32
C ILE A 48 10.10 -20.77 0.78
N GLU A 49 10.82 -21.48 1.63
CA GLU A 49 11.61 -20.87 2.69
C GLU A 49 12.73 -19.96 2.14
N GLN A 50 13.32 -20.36 1.02
CA GLN A 50 14.40 -19.63 0.36
C GLN A 50 13.88 -18.40 -0.41
N THR A 51 12.67 -18.44 -0.96
CA THR A 51 12.19 -17.38 -1.88
C THR A 51 11.08 -16.50 -1.32
N GLN A 52 10.30 -16.98 -0.34
CA GLN A 52 9.06 -16.32 0.09
C GLN A 52 8.99 -16.02 1.59
N ILE A 53 9.78 -16.72 2.42
CA ILE A 53 9.80 -16.50 3.87
C ILE A 53 11.07 -15.72 4.23
N THR A 54 11.06 -14.39 4.08
CA THR A 54 12.19 -13.51 4.42
C THR A 54 12.52 -13.51 5.92
N ASP A 55 13.68 -12.98 6.31
CA ASP A 55 14.05 -12.86 7.74
C ASP A 55 13.06 -11.97 8.52
N SER A 56 12.52 -10.92 7.89
CA SER A 56 11.47 -10.08 8.48
C SER A 56 10.17 -10.86 8.72
N ILE A 57 9.77 -11.73 7.79
CA ILE A 57 8.62 -12.62 7.98
C ILE A 57 8.90 -13.63 9.09
N LYS A 58 10.11 -14.22 9.15
CA LYS A 58 10.52 -15.12 10.23
C LYS A 58 10.35 -14.46 11.61
N THR A 59 10.87 -13.25 11.77
CA THR A 59 10.72 -12.46 13.00
C THR A 59 9.26 -12.12 13.32
N LEU A 60 8.47 -11.69 12.32
CA LEU A 60 7.06 -11.36 12.52
C LEU A 60 6.24 -12.58 12.98
N LEU A 61 6.49 -13.75 12.39
CA LEU A 61 5.85 -14.99 12.79
C LEU A 61 6.26 -15.42 14.19
N PHE A 62 7.53 -15.25 14.55
CA PHE A 62 8.01 -15.58 15.88
C PHE A 62 7.42 -14.67 16.96
N LYS A 63 7.29 -13.36 16.68
CA LYS A 63 6.54 -12.43 17.55
C LYS A 63 5.08 -12.82 17.70
N LYS A 64 4.41 -13.16 16.60
CA LYS A 64 3.01 -13.64 16.60
C LYS A 64 2.86 -14.96 17.36
N ALA A 65 3.89 -15.79 17.36
CA ALA A 65 3.97 -17.03 18.13
C ALA A 65 4.31 -16.81 19.60
N GLU A 66 4.34 -15.56 20.10
CA GLU A 66 4.69 -15.21 21.48
C GLU A 66 6.10 -15.72 21.85
N LYS A 67 7.03 -15.71 20.88
CA LYS A 67 8.39 -16.24 21.00
C LYS A 67 8.47 -17.74 21.31
N ASN A 68 7.39 -18.49 21.10
CA ASN A 68 7.40 -19.93 21.21
C ASN A 68 7.81 -20.58 19.88
N PHE A 69 8.95 -21.27 19.86
CA PHE A 69 9.49 -21.89 18.65
C PHE A 69 8.55 -22.92 18.02
N SER A 70 7.84 -23.71 18.83
CA SER A 70 6.91 -24.73 18.33
C SER A 70 5.68 -24.11 17.67
N LYS A 71 5.09 -23.06 18.28
CA LYS A 71 4.01 -22.27 17.64
C LYS A 71 4.50 -21.59 16.36
N TYR A 72 5.73 -21.07 16.35
CA TYR A 72 6.35 -20.50 15.16
C TYR A 72 6.44 -21.50 14.01
N GLN A 73 6.86 -22.75 14.29
CA GLN A 73 6.93 -23.80 13.27
C GLN A 73 5.53 -24.13 12.69
N GLN A 74 4.48 -24.06 13.50
CA GLN A 74 3.10 -24.22 13.02
C GLN A 74 2.69 -23.07 12.08
N LEU A 75 2.91 -21.81 12.49
CA LEU A 75 2.62 -20.64 11.66
C LEU A 75 3.43 -20.62 10.35
N LYS A 76 4.70 -21.05 10.41
CA LYS A 76 5.55 -21.23 9.21
C LYS A 76 4.92 -22.26 8.27
N ARG A 77 4.48 -23.41 8.79
CA ARG A 77 3.82 -24.47 8.00
C ARG A 77 2.54 -23.97 7.32
N GLU A 78 1.72 -23.17 8.00
CA GLU A 78 0.51 -22.59 7.39
C GLU A 78 0.83 -21.74 6.17
N ILE A 79 1.88 -20.90 6.25
CA ILE A 79 2.35 -20.09 5.12
C ILE A 79 2.91 -20.97 4.01
N THR A 80 3.70 -21.99 4.36
CA THR A 80 4.24 -22.94 3.39
C THR A 80 3.12 -23.65 2.64
N GLN A 81 2.08 -24.13 3.33
CA GLN A 81 0.92 -24.78 2.71
C GLN A 81 0.16 -23.82 1.78
N LYS A 82 -0.07 -22.58 2.22
CA LYS A 82 -0.74 -21.56 1.40
C LYS A 82 -0.01 -21.29 0.08
N ASN A 83 1.32 -21.37 0.10
CA ASN A 83 2.16 -21.08 -1.06
C ASN A 83 2.58 -22.32 -1.87
N PHE A 84 2.28 -23.53 -1.39
CA PHE A 84 2.78 -24.79 -1.93
C PHE A 84 2.52 -24.95 -3.43
N LYS A 85 1.28 -24.73 -3.87
CA LYS A 85 0.89 -24.84 -5.28
C LYS A 85 1.70 -23.87 -6.15
N LYS A 86 1.73 -22.58 -5.80
CA LYS A 86 2.47 -21.55 -6.55
C LYS A 86 3.97 -21.87 -6.64
N ALA A 87 4.58 -22.24 -5.53
CA ALA A 87 6.00 -22.58 -5.47
C ALA A 87 6.34 -23.84 -6.27
N THR A 88 5.44 -24.84 -6.28
CA THR A 88 5.57 -26.03 -7.11
C THR A 88 5.70 -25.66 -8.59
N GLY A 89 4.82 -24.79 -9.09
CA GLY A 89 4.87 -24.31 -10.48
C GLY A 89 6.20 -23.61 -10.82
N GLN A 90 6.64 -22.70 -9.94
CA GLN A 90 7.90 -21.96 -10.11
C GLN A 90 9.14 -22.87 -10.11
N LEU A 91 9.20 -23.84 -9.19
CA LEU A 91 10.33 -24.76 -9.09
C LEU A 91 10.38 -25.71 -10.29
N ILE A 92 9.24 -26.25 -10.71
CA ILE A 92 9.13 -27.09 -11.91
C ILE A 92 9.59 -26.30 -13.14
N TYR A 93 9.08 -25.09 -13.30
CA TYR A 93 9.46 -24.19 -14.40
C TYR A 93 10.97 -23.94 -14.46
N ALA A 94 11.59 -23.62 -13.32
CA ALA A 94 13.03 -23.39 -13.23
C ALA A 94 13.85 -24.63 -13.66
N HIS A 95 13.42 -25.82 -13.28
CA HIS A 95 14.05 -27.07 -13.72
C HIS A 95 13.79 -27.40 -15.19
N ILE A 96 12.62 -27.07 -15.73
CA ILE A 96 12.31 -27.24 -17.16
C ILE A 96 13.26 -26.36 -17.98
N MET A 97 13.45 -25.11 -17.58
CA MET A 97 14.41 -24.19 -18.21
C MET A 97 15.84 -24.72 -18.16
N GLN A 98 16.26 -25.25 -17.01
CA GLN A 98 17.59 -25.86 -16.88
C GLN A 98 17.77 -27.09 -17.78
N GLN A 99 16.75 -27.95 -17.85
CA GLN A 99 16.79 -29.15 -18.68
C GLN A 99 16.83 -28.79 -20.17
N ASP A 100 16.01 -27.85 -20.60
CA ASP A 100 15.96 -27.37 -21.97
C ASP A 100 17.32 -26.78 -22.40
N HIS A 101 17.91 -25.91 -21.57
CA HIS A 101 19.26 -25.41 -21.80
C HIS A 101 20.29 -26.54 -21.95
N ARG A 102 20.25 -27.57 -21.10
CA ARG A 102 21.18 -28.71 -21.19
C ARG A 102 20.99 -29.49 -22.50
N LYS A 103 19.74 -29.67 -22.95
CA LYS A 103 19.41 -30.39 -24.18
C LYS A 103 19.88 -29.64 -25.43
N ASN A 104 19.64 -28.34 -25.49
CA ASN A 104 19.85 -27.54 -26.70
C ASN A 104 21.24 -26.89 -26.77
N HIS A 105 21.89 -26.68 -25.61
CA HIS A 105 23.08 -25.84 -25.48
C HIS A 105 24.17 -26.44 -24.58
N GLY A 106 24.15 -27.75 -24.31
CA GLY A 106 25.08 -28.40 -23.38
C GLY A 106 26.57 -28.12 -23.63
N SER A 107 26.99 -27.95 -24.90
CA SER A 107 28.37 -27.59 -25.27
C SER A 107 28.64 -26.08 -25.29
N LYS A 108 27.63 -25.27 -25.65
CA LYS A 108 27.69 -23.80 -25.70
C LYS A 108 26.90 -23.26 -24.51
N ARG A 109 27.49 -23.25 -23.31
CA ARG A 109 26.82 -22.71 -22.11
C ARG A 109 26.41 -21.27 -22.39
N VAL A 110 25.14 -20.95 -22.58
CA VAL A 110 24.65 -19.57 -22.78
C VAL A 110 24.03 -19.00 -21.50
N ALA A 111 23.58 -19.87 -20.61
CA ALA A 111 23.13 -19.60 -19.25
C ALA A 111 23.58 -20.74 -18.32
N PHE A 112 23.17 -20.71 -17.05
CA PHE A 112 23.54 -21.70 -16.03
C PHE A 112 25.05 -21.90 -15.93
N ARG A 113 25.78 -20.77 -15.87
CA ARG A 113 27.25 -20.70 -15.83
C ARG A 113 27.82 -20.50 -14.43
N THR A 114 26.97 -20.23 -13.44
CA THR A 114 27.36 -20.04 -12.04
C THR A 114 28.27 -21.17 -11.57
N THR A 115 29.46 -20.80 -11.11
CA THR A 115 30.47 -21.73 -10.58
C THR A 115 30.40 -21.80 -9.06
N GLU A 116 31.05 -22.82 -8.47
CA GLU A 116 31.22 -22.88 -7.02
C GLU A 116 31.95 -21.66 -6.48
N THR A 117 32.96 -21.14 -7.19
CA THR A 117 33.67 -19.91 -6.82
C THR A 117 32.72 -18.72 -6.72
N THR A 118 31.87 -18.51 -7.73
CA THR A 118 30.88 -17.43 -7.72
C THR A 118 29.91 -17.55 -6.53
N TYR A 119 29.52 -18.78 -6.18
CA TYR A 119 28.68 -19.04 -5.03
C TYR A 119 29.39 -18.71 -3.70
N PHE A 120 30.61 -19.21 -3.51
CA PHE A 120 31.38 -18.96 -2.29
C PHE A 120 31.73 -17.48 -2.11
N GLU A 121 32.08 -16.78 -3.19
CA GLU A 121 32.29 -15.33 -3.17
C GLU A 121 31.03 -14.57 -2.75
N ALA A 122 29.86 -14.97 -3.24
CA ALA A 122 28.59 -14.33 -2.87
C ALA A 122 28.24 -14.57 -1.38
N VAL A 123 28.46 -15.79 -0.88
CA VAL A 123 28.27 -16.13 0.54
C VAL A 123 29.23 -15.33 1.42
N GLN A 124 30.52 -15.31 1.07
CA GLN A 124 31.54 -14.58 1.82
C GLN A 124 31.26 -13.07 1.82
N LYS A 125 30.85 -12.51 0.68
CA LYS A 125 30.46 -11.09 0.57
C LYS A 125 29.27 -10.77 1.45
N ASN A 126 28.26 -11.63 1.50
CA ASN A 126 27.11 -11.45 2.38
C ASN A 126 27.52 -11.45 3.86
N GLU A 127 28.27 -12.47 4.29
CA GLU A 127 28.77 -12.58 5.66
C GLU A 127 29.63 -11.38 6.05
N THR A 128 30.57 -11.00 5.19
CA THR A 128 31.46 -9.85 5.40
C THR A 128 30.66 -8.55 5.52
N THR A 129 29.64 -8.36 4.68
CA THR A 129 28.81 -7.14 4.70
C THR A 129 28.05 -7.01 6.01
N ILE A 130 27.52 -8.13 6.52
CA ILE A 130 26.68 -8.16 7.71
C ILE A 130 27.52 -8.05 8.98
N LEU A 131 28.69 -8.68 9.02
CA LEU A 131 29.60 -8.61 10.15
C LEU A 131 30.54 -7.40 10.09
N ARG A 132 30.49 -6.58 9.02
CA ARG A 132 31.45 -5.50 8.75
C ARG A 132 31.65 -4.57 9.95
N SER A 133 30.55 -4.08 10.53
CA SER A 133 30.61 -3.16 11.67
C SER A 133 31.28 -3.76 12.90
N LEU A 134 31.17 -5.07 13.10
CA LEU A 134 31.80 -5.81 14.21
C LEU A 134 33.27 -6.11 13.91
N LEU A 135 33.58 -6.50 12.67
CA LEU A 135 34.94 -6.78 12.21
C LEU A 135 35.81 -5.50 12.16
N ASP A 136 35.23 -4.36 11.76
CA ASP A 136 35.89 -3.05 11.72
C ASP A 136 36.28 -2.57 13.14
N GLN A 137 35.55 -3.02 14.17
CA GLN A 137 35.91 -2.83 15.58
C GLN A 137 37.05 -3.76 16.06
N ARG A 138 37.70 -4.48 15.13
CA ARG A 138 38.73 -5.50 15.40
C ARG A 138 38.24 -6.68 16.23
N MET A 139 36.93 -6.96 16.24
CA MET A 139 36.44 -8.20 16.84
C MET A 139 36.85 -9.38 15.97
N GLY A 140 37.46 -10.41 16.56
CA GLY A 140 37.74 -11.66 15.85
C GLY A 140 36.44 -12.33 15.38
N ILE A 141 36.50 -13.06 14.25
CA ILE A 141 35.31 -13.63 13.58
C ILE A 141 34.41 -14.46 14.51
N VAL A 142 35.00 -15.24 15.44
CA VAL A 142 34.24 -16.05 16.39
C VAL A 142 33.37 -15.17 17.31
N LYS A 143 33.95 -14.07 17.83
CA LYS A 143 33.22 -13.12 18.68
C LYS A 143 32.19 -12.31 17.88
N ALA A 144 32.52 -11.92 16.65
CA ALA A 144 31.60 -11.20 15.78
C ALA A 144 30.35 -12.03 15.46
N ARG A 145 30.50 -13.34 15.22
CA ARG A 145 29.38 -14.27 15.00
C ARG A 145 28.50 -14.42 16.24
N ASP A 146 29.12 -14.55 17.42
CA ASP A 146 28.39 -14.61 18.69
C ASP A 146 27.57 -13.33 18.95
N GLU A 147 28.17 -12.15 18.78
CA GLU A 147 27.47 -10.87 18.95
C GLU A 147 26.36 -10.67 17.93
N PHE A 148 26.57 -11.08 16.67
CA PHE A 148 25.49 -11.05 15.68
C PHE A 148 24.36 -12.03 16.03
N GLY A 149 24.69 -13.20 16.58
CA GLY A 149 23.70 -14.14 17.11
C GLY A 149 22.86 -13.54 18.24
N LYS A 150 23.48 -12.83 19.19
CA LYS A 150 22.76 -12.08 20.24
C LYS A 150 21.87 -10.99 19.64
N PHE A 151 22.35 -10.31 18.61
CA PHE A 151 21.55 -9.32 17.87
C PHE A 151 20.32 -9.97 17.24
N LEU A 152 20.45 -11.12 16.56
CA LEU A 152 19.32 -11.85 15.98
C LEU A 152 18.28 -12.24 17.04
N ILE A 153 18.72 -12.78 18.18
CA ILE A 153 17.86 -13.10 19.33
C ILE A 153 17.12 -11.85 19.81
N LYS A 154 17.84 -10.72 19.98
CA LYS A 154 17.26 -9.44 20.40
C LYS A 154 16.23 -8.89 19.41
N GLN A 155 16.38 -9.19 18.12
CA GLN A 155 15.42 -8.84 17.08
C GLN A 155 14.27 -9.85 16.96
N ASP A 156 14.12 -10.79 17.91
CA ASP A 156 13.12 -11.85 17.88
C ASP A 156 13.21 -12.70 16.60
N TYR A 157 14.42 -12.95 16.10
CA TYR A 157 14.64 -14.00 15.10
C TYR A 157 14.28 -15.36 15.73
N PRO A 158 13.66 -16.32 15.01
CA PRO A 158 13.22 -17.58 15.62
C PRO A 158 14.37 -18.33 16.29
N HIS A 159 14.19 -18.74 17.55
CA HIS A 159 15.14 -19.54 18.34
C HIS A 159 14.42 -20.34 19.43
N GLN A 160 15.09 -21.37 19.97
CA GLN A 160 14.62 -22.08 21.17
C GLN A 160 15.17 -21.40 22.44
N GLU A 161 14.49 -21.56 23.58
CA GLU A 161 14.87 -20.90 24.86
C GLU A 161 16.31 -21.21 25.30
N ASN A 162 16.81 -22.41 25.01
CA ASN A 162 18.15 -22.87 25.40
C ASN A 162 19.16 -22.82 24.25
N GLU A 163 18.81 -22.20 23.12
CA GLU A 163 19.70 -22.13 21.96
C GLU A 163 20.74 -21.03 22.14
N THR A 164 22.00 -21.35 21.89
CA THR A 164 23.10 -20.39 22.00
C THR A 164 23.06 -19.38 20.85
N SER A 165 23.56 -18.17 21.09
CA SER A 165 23.70 -17.13 20.06
C SER A 165 24.47 -17.62 18.82
N THR A 166 25.51 -18.43 19.03
CA THR A 166 26.31 -19.01 17.94
C THR A 166 25.50 -20.03 17.11
N GLU A 167 24.64 -20.84 17.73
CA GLU A 167 23.74 -21.76 17.00
C GLU A 167 22.70 -20.99 16.18
N VAL A 168 22.11 -19.94 16.75
CA VAL A 168 21.17 -19.06 16.02
C VAL A 168 21.86 -18.41 14.82
N TYR A 169 23.10 -17.95 14.99
CA TYR A 169 23.91 -17.44 13.89
C TYR A 169 24.11 -18.49 12.79
N TRP A 170 24.52 -19.71 13.13
CA TRP A 170 24.80 -20.75 12.14
C TRP A 170 23.55 -21.20 11.38
N ARG A 171 22.40 -21.29 12.06
CA ARG A 171 21.12 -21.54 11.37
C ARG A 171 20.82 -20.43 10.37
N TRP A 172 20.91 -19.18 10.79
CA TRP A 172 20.71 -18.04 9.89
C TRP A 172 21.71 -18.06 8.72
N TYR A 173 22.97 -18.41 8.96
CA TYR A 173 24.01 -18.48 7.94
C TYR A 173 23.74 -19.57 6.89
N GLU A 174 23.35 -20.78 7.32
CA GLU A 174 22.95 -21.85 6.40
C GLU A 174 21.69 -21.49 5.61
N ASP A 175 20.72 -20.81 6.23
CA ASP A 175 19.55 -20.28 5.53
C ASP A 175 19.96 -19.28 4.44
N GLN A 176 20.89 -18.35 4.72
CA GLN A 176 21.38 -17.41 3.71
C GLN A 176 22.15 -18.11 2.59
N LYS A 177 22.96 -19.12 2.93
CA LYS A 177 23.67 -19.94 1.93
C LYS A 177 22.71 -20.63 0.97
N ALA A 178 21.62 -21.20 1.49
CA ALA A 178 20.58 -21.81 0.68
C ALA A 178 19.87 -20.77 -0.20
N ARG A 179 19.53 -19.59 0.36
CA ARG A 179 18.92 -18.48 -0.39
C ARG A 179 19.79 -17.99 -1.54
N ILE A 180 21.06 -17.69 -1.29
CA ILE A 180 22.00 -17.22 -2.30
C ILE A 180 22.12 -18.24 -3.44
N LYS A 181 22.17 -19.55 -3.11
CA LYS A 181 22.22 -20.61 -4.12
C LYS A 181 20.97 -20.58 -5.02
N THR A 182 19.78 -20.44 -4.41
CA THR A 182 18.51 -20.39 -5.13
C THR A 182 18.34 -19.10 -5.93
N GLU A 183 18.78 -17.95 -5.40
CA GLU A 183 18.81 -16.68 -6.12
C GLU A 183 19.71 -16.75 -7.36
N LEU A 184 20.91 -17.32 -7.24
CA LEU A 184 21.80 -17.53 -8.38
C LEU A 184 21.17 -18.47 -9.41
N PHE A 185 20.52 -19.55 -8.96
CA PHE A 185 19.81 -20.45 -9.86
C PHE A 185 18.68 -19.75 -10.62
N LEU A 186 17.83 -18.97 -9.94
CA LEU A 186 16.74 -18.21 -10.56
C LEU A 186 17.27 -17.08 -11.47
N LYS A 187 18.41 -16.49 -11.13
CA LYS A 187 19.10 -15.53 -12.01
C LYS A 187 19.53 -16.19 -13.32
N GLU A 188 20.03 -17.43 -13.26
CA GLU A 188 20.39 -18.18 -14.47
C GLU A 188 19.16 -18.58 -15.30
N VAL A 189 18.02 -18.89 -14.65
CA VAL A 189 16.74 -19.07 -15.34
C VAL A 189 16.38 -17.80 -16.12
N LYS A 190 16.44 -16.62 -15.49
CA LYS A 190 16.18 -15.33 -16.15
C LYS A 190 17.17 -15.02 -17.28
N ASN A 191 18.44 -15.34 -17.10
CA ASN A 191 19.44 -15.19 -18.16
C ASN A 191 19.07 -16.05 -19.38
N TYR A 192 18.57 -17.27 -19.13
CA TYR A 192 18.15 -18.17 -20.19
C TYR A 192 16.87 -17.71 -20.88
N GLU A 193 15.87 -17.22 -20.14
CA GLU A 193 14.68 -16.57 -20.71
C GLU A 193 15.05 -15.41 -21.64
N GLY A 194 15.96 -14.54 -21.19
CA GLY A 194 16.49 -13.44 -21.99
C GLY A 194 17.20 -13.93 -23.25
N TYR A 195 17.98 -15.01 -23.15
CA TYR A 195 18.62 -15.63 -24.32
C TYR A 195 17.60 -16.17 -25.33
N ILE A 196 16.57 -16.90 -24.87
CA ILE A 196 15.48 -17.40 -25.71
C ILE A 196 14.77 -16.24 -26.41
N ALA A 197 14.40 -15.20 -25.66
CA ALA A 197 13.70 -14.04 -26.17
C ALA A 197 14.52 -13.28 -27.25
N LEU A 198 15.84 -13.27 -27.11
CA LEU A 198 16.76 -12.56 -28.02
C LEU A 198 17.31 -13.42 -29.16
N ARG A 199 16.99 -14.72 -29.25
CA ARG A 199 17.57 -15.64 -30.25
C ARG A 199 17.39 -15.15 -31.70
N ASN A 200 16.29 -14.45 -31.96
CA ASN A 200 15.91 -13.92 -33.27
C ASN A 200 16.14 -12.41 -33.39
N GLN A 201 16.91 -11.79 -32.49
CA GLN A 201 17.06 -10.33 -32.43
C GLN A 201 17.63 -9.74 -33.72
N LYS A 202 18.41 -10.50 -34.49
CA LYS A 202 18.90 -10.06 -35.82
C LYS A 202 17.78 -9.80 -36.84
N TYR A 203 16.59 -10.34 -36.62
CA TYR A 203 15.39 -10.11 -37.44
C TYR A 203 14.47 -9.05 -36.82
N TYR A 204 14.82 -8.51 -35.65
CA TYR A 204 14.06 -7.44 -35.04
C TYR A 204 14.38 -6.12 -35.75
N HIS A 205 13.37 -5.57 -36.40
CA HIS A 205 13.42 -4.26 -37.02
C HIS A 205 12.21 -3.45 -36.51
N ILE A 206 12.44 -2.20 -36.12
CA ILE A 206 11.38 -1.28 -35.71
C ILE A 206 11.07 -0.38 -36.88
N ASN A 207 9.81 -0.35 -37.32
CA ASN A 207 9.37 0.65 -38.28
C ASN A 207 9.08 1.97 -37.55
N TYR A 208 9.47 3.10 -38.15
CA TYR A 208 9.15 4.42 -37.61
C TYR A 208 7.64 4.64 -37.48
N MET A 209 6.83 4.09 -38.40
CA MET A 209 5.37 4.18 -38.31
C MET A 209 4.82 3.44 -37.08
N GLU A 210 5.35 2.25 -36.76
CA GLU A 210 4.92 1.49 -35.57
C GLU A 210 5.23 2.23 -34.26
N LEU A 211 6.34 2.96 -34.20
CA LEU A 211 6.67 3.80 -33.04
C LEU A 211 5.67 4.94 -32.87
N GLN A 212 5.30 5.58 -33.97
CA GLN A 212 4.33 6.67 -33.96
C GLN A 212 2.93 6.15 -33.62
N ASP A 213 2.47 5.07 -34.26
CA ASP A 213 1.19 4.43 -33.98
C ASP A 213 1.08 4.01 -32.50
N LYS A 214 2.17 3.46 -31.94
CA LYS A 214 2.19 3.10 -30.52
C LYS A 214 2.13 4.31 -29.59
N TYR A 215 2.80 5.41 -29.95
CA TYR A 215 2.70 6.66 -29.20
C TYR A 215 1.28 7.22 -29.24
N ASP A 216 0.68 7.28 -30.44
CA ASP A 216 -0.66 7.82 -30.63
C ASP A 216 -1.71 6.97 -29.90
N SER A 217 -1.59 5.64 -29.96
CA SER A 217 -2.42 4.70 -29.19
C SER A 217 -2.30 4.91 -27.67
N LEU A 218 -1.07 4.99 -27.13
CA LEU A 218 -0.88 5.25 -25.69
C LEU A 218 -1.42 6.61 -25.27
N LYS A 219 -1.27 7.61 -26.13
CA LYS A 219 -1.79 8.96 -25.89
C LYS A 219 -3.33 8.96 -25.88
N GLU A 220 -3.96 8.29 -26.83
CA GLU A 220 -5.42 8.15 -26.91
C GLU A 220 -6.00 7.38 -25.72
N GLU A 221 -5.31 6.34 -25.24
CA GLU A 221 -5.66 5.64 -23.99
C GLU A 221 -5.64 6.57 -22.78
N VAL A 222 -4.59 7.40 -22.65
CA VAL A 222 -4.46 8.37 -21.55
C VAL A 222 -5.52 9.47 -21.67
N GLU A 223 -5.75 9.99 -22.87
CA GLU A 223 -6.77 11.02 -23.13
C GLU A 223 -8.17 10.51 -22.81
N SER A 224 -8.53 9.34 -23.33
CA SER A 224 -9.84 8.71 -23.09
C SER A 224 -10.03 8.27 -21.65
N SER A 225 -8.97 7.94 -20.91
CA SER A 225 -9.06 7.42 -19.55
C SER A 225 -8.99 8.49 -18.47
N LEU A 226 -8.17 9.53 -18.65
CA LEU A 226 -7.81 10.47 -17.60
C LEU A 226 -8.14 11.93 -17.95
N ASN A 227 -7.87 12.37 -19.18
CA ASN A 227 -7.94 13.79 -19.51
C ASN A 227 -9.37 14.33 -19.33
N ASN A 228 -9.48 15.48 -18.65
CA ASN A 228 -10.76 16.13 -18.31
C ASN A 228 -11.72 15.29 -17.45
N LYS A 229 -11.28 14.16 -16.89
CA LYS A 229 -12.12 13.36 -16.00
C LYS A 229 -11.96 13.76 -14.55
N LYS A 230 -13.08 13.71 -13.84
CA LYS A 230 -13.19 13.92 -12.39
C LYS A 230 -12.76 12.65 -11.66
N ILE A 231 -11.50 12.58 -11.21
CA ILE A 231 -10.93 11.37 -10.61
C ILE A 231 -10.23 11.73 -9.29
N SER A 232 -10.49 10.97 -8.23
CA SER A 232 -9.80 11.14 -6.95
C SER A 232 -8.29 10.87 -7.07
N HIS A 233 -7.47 11.50 -6.24
CA HIS A 233 -6.02 11.31 -6.26
C HIS A 233 -5.61 9.83 -6.10
N LYS A 234 -6.28 9.10 -5.20
CA LYS A 234 -6.03 7.67 -4.97
C LYS A 234 -6.37 6.82 -6.21
N SER A 235 -7.51 7.07 -6.84
CA SER A 235 -7.94 6.35 -8.05
C SER A 235 -7.00 6.62 -9.22
N LEU A 236 -6.59 7.88 -9.38
CA LEU A 236 -5.62 8.30 -10.39
C LEU A 236 -4.27 7.59 -10.23
N LEU A 237 -3.70 7.58 -9.01
CA LEU A 237 -2.46 6.85 -8.75
C LEU A 237 -2.59 5.35 -9.06
N SER A 238 -3.74 4.74 -8.71
CA SER A 238 -4.01 3.35 -9.04
C SER A 238 -4.05 3.10 -10.55
N MET A 239 -4.65 4.01 -11.33
CA MET A 239 -4.72 3.90 -12.79
C MET A 239 -3.33 4.04 -13.43
N ILE A 240 -2.53 5.00 -12.99
CA ILE A 240 -1.16 5.22 -13.49
C ILE A 240 -0.27 4.02 -13.15
N ASN A 241 -0.36 3.48 -11.93
CA ASN A 241 0.44 2.33 -11.52
C ASN A 241 0.00 1.01 -12.19
N SER A 242 -1.24 0.93 -12.65
CA SER A 242 -1.72 -0.24 -13.39
C SER A 242 -1.28 -0.22 -14.86
N ASN A 243 -0.91 0.96 -15.38
CA ASN A 243 -0.53 1.19 -16.77
C ASN A 243 0.83 1.90 -16.84
N ASP A 244 1.91 1.17 -16.53
CA ASP A 244 3.26 1.75 -16.48
C ASP A 244 3.69 2.40 -17.82
N ASP A 245 3.19 1.89 -18.95
CA ASP A 245 3.46 2.42 -20.28
C ASP A 245 2.97 3.86 -20.48
N TRP A 246 1.94 4.30 -19.74
CA TRP A 246 1.44 5.68 -19.81
C TRP A 246 2.51 6.70 -19.39
N LYS A 247 3.47 6.30 -18.55
CA LYS A 247 4.59 7.15 -18.12
C LYS A 247 5.50 7.57 -19.28
N ILE A 248 5.45 6.86 -20.41
CA ILE A 248 6.19 7.22 -21.62
C ILE A 248 5.61 8.50 -22.23
N VAL A 249 4.28 8.60 -22.30
CA VAL A 249 3.58 9.71 -22.96
C VAL A 249 3.22 10.85 -22.01
N ILE A 250 3.06 10.58 -20.71
CA ILE A 250 2.76 11.60 -19.71
C ILE A 250 4.04 12.37 -19.34
N LYS A 251 4.05 13.68 -19.59
CA LYS A 251 5.10 14.59 -19.12
C LYS A 251 4.81 15.07 -17.71
N GLU A 252 3.60 15.55 -17.51
CA GLU A 252 3.15 16.13 -16.25
C GLU A 252 1.66 15.82 -16.08
N LEU A 253 1.28 15.59 -14.83
CA LEU A 253 -0.10 15.30 -14.49
C LEU A 253 -0.50 16.11 -13.28
N SER A 254 -1.56 16.89 -13.44
CA SER A 254 -2.12 17.73 -12.39
C SER A 254 -3.49 17.20 -11.99
N ASN A 255 -3.66 16.97 -10.69
CA ASN A 255 -4.92 16.64 -10.04
C ASN A 255 -5.07 17.51 -8.78
N THR A 256 -4.76 18.80 -8.93
CA THR A 256 -4.88 19.77 -7.85
C THR A 256 -6.35 19.93 -7.48
N GLN A 257 -6.65 19.76 -6.19
CA GLN A 257 -8.00 19.89 -5.64
C GLN A 257 -7.99 21.02 -4.61
N ILE A 258 -9.02 21.86 -4.61
CA ILE A 258 -9.13 22.99 -3.66
C ILE A 258 -9.00 22.55 -2.21
N GLU A 259 -9.53 21.38 -1.88
CA GLU A 259 -9.51 20.82 -0.52
C GLU A 259 -8.10 20.50 -0.02
N THR A 260 -7.16 20.23 -0.93
CA THR A 260 -5.77 19.84 -0.61
C THR A 260 -4.74 20.88 -0.99
N THR A 261 -5.03 21.76 -1.95
CA THR A 261 -4.06 22.72 -2.48
C THR A 261 -3.89 23.88 -1.48
N PRO A 262 -2.67 24.12 -0.96
CA PRO A 262 -2.38 25.30 -0.15
C PRO A 262 -2.59 26.61 -0.91
N LEU A 263 -3.03 27.66 -0.22
CA LEU A 263 -3.28 28.96 -0.86
C LEU A 263 -2.04 29.57 -1.54
N LYS A 264 -0.84 29.34 -1.00
CA LYS A 264 0.41 29.80 -1.62
C LYS A 264 0.61 29.33 -3.07
N ASN A 265 -0.03 28.22 -3.45
CA ASN A 265 0.07 27.64 -4.79
C ASN A 265 -1.03 28.15 -5.74
N TYR A 266 -1.99 28.96 -5.28
CA TYR A 266 -3.13 29.41 -6.11
C TYR A 266 -2.68 30.34 -7.23
N LYS A 267 -1.66 31.16 -6.98
CA LYS A 267 -1.00 32.01 -7.96
C LYS A 267 -0.53 31.24 -9.20
N ASP A 268 -0.07 30.00 -9.00
CA ASP A 268 0.55 29.20 -10.04
C ASP A 268 -0.46 28.24 -10.72
N ASP A 269 -1.70 28.17 -10.22
CA ASP A 269 -2.78 27.32 -10.75
C ASP A 269 -4.09 28.11 -10.95
N LEU A 270 -4.23 28.70 -12.14
CA LEU A 270 -5.35 29.54 -12.52
C LEU A 270 -6.72 28.85 -12.35
N GLU A 271 -6.79 27.54 -12.57
CA GLU A 271 -8.07 26.82 -12.44
C GLU A 271 -8.46 26.66 -10.97
N VAL A 272 -7.50 26.36 -10.08
CA VAL A 272 -7.75 26.29 -8.64
C VAL A 272 -8.17 27.67 -8.13
N GLN A 273 -7.52 28.73 -8.61
CA GLN A 273 -7.88 30.10 -8.31
C GLN A 273 -9.32 30.42 -8.75
N ASN A 274 -9.65 30.22 -10.03
CA ASN A 274 -10.98 30.52 -10.57
C ASN A 274 -12.09 29.79 -9.80
N ARG A 275 -11.83 28.54 -9.41
CA ARG A 275 -12.80 27.75 -8.66
C ARG A 275 -12.90 28.23 -7.21
N ALA A 276 -11.81 28.63 -6.57
CA ALA A 276 -11.86 29.24 -5.24
C ALA A 276 -12.67 30.56 -5.26
N ASP A 277 -12.47 31.38 -6.29
CA ASP A 277 -13.26 32.59 -6.52
C ASP A 277 -14.74 32.27 -6.70
N GLU A 278 -15.08 31.22 -7.45
CA GLU A 278 -16.47 30.77 -7.63
C GLU A 278 -17.12 30.33 -6.31
N ILE A 279 -16.40 29.54 -5.49
CA ILE A 279 -16.86 29.08 -4.18
C ILE A 279 -17.12 30.29 -3.27
N LEU A 280 -16.14 31.19 -3.16
CA LEU A 280 -16.26 32.38 -2.32
C LEU A 280 -17.39 33.30 -2.80
N SER A 281 -17.51 33.54 -4.11
CA SER A 281 -18.61 34.33 -4.70
C SER A 281 -19.98 33.71 -4.39
N THR A 282 -20.10 32.39 -4.55
CA THR A 282 -21.35 31.67 -4.27
C THR A 282 -21.77 31.83 -2.80
N ILE A 283 -20.81 31.78 -1.88
CA ILE A 283 -21.05 31.96 -0.45
C ILE A 283 -21.41 33.42 -0.13
N THR A 284 -20.63 34.39 -0.61
CA THR A 284 -20.80 35.81 -0.25
C THR A 284 -21.97 36.48 -0.95
N GLU A 285 -22.34 36.07 -2.17
CA GLU A 285 -23.31 36.78 -3.01
C GLU A 285 -24.67 36.07 -3.08
N LYS A 286 -24.69 34.74 -3.13
CA LYS A 286 -25.94 33.97 -3.36
C LYS A 286 -26.52 33.36 -2.10
N ASN A 287 -25.67 32.82 -1.23
CA ASN A 287 -26.11 31.95 -0.13
C ASN A 287 -25.90 32.53 1.27
N TRP A 288 -25.39 33.76 1.40
CA TRP A 288 -24.92 34.32 2.68
C TRP A 288 -25.91 34.16 3.84
N ASP A 289 -27.15 34.62 3.66
CA ASP A 289 -28.17 34.63 4.71
C ASP A 289 -28.56 33.20 5.13
N LYS A 290 -28.61 32.27 4.16
CA LYS A 290 -28.87 30.85 4.44
C LYS A 290 -27.71 30.21 5.22
N ILE A 291 -26.48 30.60 4.94
CA ILE A 291 -25.29 30.04 5.57
C ILE A 291 -25.15 30.53 7.01
N THR A 292 -25.54 31.77 7.30
CA THR A 292 -25.34 32.41 8.61
C THR A 292 -26.59 32.39 9.52
N SER A 293 -27.72 31.90 9.02
CA SER A 293 -28.98 31.80 9.77
C SER A 293 -29.07 30.65 10.78
N TYR A 294 -28.02 29.83 10.96
CA TYR A 294 -28.06 28.70 11.91
C TYR A 294 -28.32 29.11 13.37
N HIS A 295 -28.00 30.36 13.74
CA HIS A 295 -28.34 30.92 15.06
C HIS A 295 -29.85 30.89 15.33
N SER A 296 -30.71 31.02 14.30
CA SER A 296 -32.17 30.98 14.46
C SER A 296 -32.67 29.65 15.02
N LYS A 297 -31.92 28.56 14.88
CA LYS A 297 -32.29 27.22 15.37
C LYS A 297 -32.22 27.07 16.90
N ILE A 298 -31.68 28.06 17.61
CA ILE A 298 -31.68 28.03 19.08
C ILE A 298 -33.11 28.12 19.65
N SER A 299 -34.04 28.76 18.93
CA SER A 299 -35.45 28.88 19.36
C SER A 299 -36.07 27.50 19.57
N GLU A 300 -35.86 26.56 18.64
CA GLU A 300 -36.35 25.19 18.74
C GLU A 300 -35.82 24.44 19.98
N LEU A 301 -34.59 24.73 20.42
CA LEU A 301 -33.99 24.13 21.62
C LEU A 301 -34.49 24.81 22.90
N ILE A 302 -34.68 26.13 22.87
CA ILE A 302 -35.18 26.91 24.00
C ILE A 302 -36.66 26.58 24.25
N GLU A 303 -37.47 26.42 23.20
CA GLU A 303 -38.89 26.03 23.28
C GLU A 303 -39.10 24.67 23.94
N LYS A 304 -38.15 23.75 23.79
CA LYS A 304 -38.14 22.43 24.46
C LYS A 304 -37.85 22.52 25.96
N LYS A 305 -37.62 23.72 26.50
CA LYS A 305 -37.42 24.03 27.93
C LYS A 305 -36.24 23.31 28.60
N TYR A 306 -35.24 22.86 27.85
CA TYR A 306 -34.02 22.26 28.41
C TYR A 306 -33.27 23.21 29.35
N SER A 307 -32.91 22.75 30.54
CA SER A 307 -32.03 23.52 31.44
C SER A 307 -30.65 23.80 30.81
N VAL A 308 -29.96 24.83 31.29
CA VAL A 308 -28.60 25.17 30.82
C VAL A 308 -27.66 23.96 30.91
N ALA A 309 -27.66 23.25 32.03
CA ALA A 309 -26.85 22.04 32.22
C ALA A 309 -27.17 20.94 31.20
N GLN A 310 -28.44 20.76 30.83
CA GLN A 310 -28.83 19.79 29.80
C GLN A 310 -28.36 20.20 28.40
N LEU A 311 -28.38 21.50 28.08
CA LEU A 311 -27.89 22.03 26.81
C LEU A 311 -26.36 21.90 26.71
N ASP A 312 -25.63 22.19 27.79
CA ASP A 312 -24.18 22.00 27.86
C ASP A 312 -23.78 20.52 27.75
N GLU A 313 -24.49 19.62 28.42
CA GLU A 313 -24.27 18.18 28.28
C GLU A 313 -24.56 17.70 26.85
N PHE A 314 -25.62 18.21 26.23
CA PHE A 314 -25.98 17.91 24.85
C PHE A 314 -24.93 18.41 23.86
N ALA A 315 -24.38 19.61 24.07
CA ALA A 315 -23.28 20.16 23.29
C ALA A 315 -22.01 19.30 23.42
N ARG A 316 -21.65 18.92 24.66
CA ARG A 316 -20.48 18.07 24.94
C ARG A 316 -20.59 16.72 24.25
N LYS A 317 -21.72 16.01 24.42
CA LYS A 317 -21.95 14.69 23.81
C LYS A 317 -21.85 14.73 22.28
N ASN A 318 -22.44 15.75 21.65
CA ASN A 318 -22.35 15.89 20.19
C ASN A 318 -20.94 16.26 19.71
N THR A 319 -20.20 17.05 20.49
CA THR A 319 -18.79 17.33 20.23
C THR A 319 -17.94 16.06 20.32
N GLU A 320 -18.15 15.21 21.32
CA GLU A 320 -17.46 13.93 21.49
C GLU A 320 -17.70 13.00 20.28
N ILE A 321 -18.94 12.92 19.79
CA ILE A 321 -19.27 12.14 18.57
C ILE A 321 -18.45 12.63 17.38
N TYR A 322 -18.34 13.95 17.18
CA TYR A 322 -17.51 14.51 16.10
C TYR A 322 -16.00 14.32 16.32
N ILE A 323 -15.53 14.29 17.57
CA ILE A 323 -14.13 14.00 17.88
C ILE A 323 -13.79 12.55 17.52
N GLN A 324 -14.69 11.61 17.83
CA GLN A 324 -14.54 10.19 17.49
C GLN A 324 -14.61 9.95 15.98
N ASP A 325 -15.49 10.67 15.27
CA ASP A 325 -15.63 10.60 13.82
C ASP A 325 -15.76 12.00 13.20
N LYS A 326 -14.65 12.47 12.61
CA LYS A 326 -14.56 13.80 11.98
C LYS A 326 -15.42 13.95 10.72
N SER A 327 -16.10 12.91 10.25
CA SER A 327 -17.11 13.02 9.19
C SER A 327 -18.48 13.51 9.70
N LYS A 328 -18.72 13.48 11.02
CA LYS A 328 -20.00 13.83 11.65
C LYS A 328 -20.17 15.35 11.86
N TYR A 329 -20.07 16.13 10.79
CA TYR A 329 -20.20 17.60 10.83
C TYR A 329 -21.56 18.08 11.35
N SER A 330 -22.64 17.33 11.11
CA SER A 330 -23.97 17.63 11.64
C SER A 330 -23.99 17.64 13.17
N ASN A 331 -23.33 16.67 13.81
CA ASN A 331 -23.23 16.61 15.27
C ASN A 331 -22.46 17.83 15.80
N TYR A 332 -21.35 18.22 15.18
CA TYR A 332 -20.64 19.42 15.62
C TYR A 332 -21.47 20.70 15.44
N MET A 333 -22.19 20.83 14.32
CA MET A 333 -23.14 21.94 14.13
C MET A 333 -24.21 21.96 15.23
N THR A 334 -24.81 20.81 15.55
CA THR A 334 -25.78 20.68 16.65
C THR A 334 -25.17 21.03 18.00
N ALA A 335 -23.91 20.69 18.25
CA ALA A 335 -23.21 21.05 19.46
C ALA A 335 -23.05 22.57 19.61
N LEU A 336 -22.67 23.27 18.53
CA LEU A 336 -22.53 24.73 18.53
C LEU A 336 -23.88 25.43 18.73
N ILE A 337 -24.96 24.94 18.09
CA ILE A 337 -26.32 25.46 18.30
C ILE A 337 -26.75 25.28 19.76
N ALA A 338 -26.48 24.10 20.35
CA ALA A 338 -26.82 23.82 21.74
C ALA A 338 -26.01 24.68 22.73
N LYS A 339 -24.72 24.88 22.47
CA LYS A 339 -23.85 25.78 23.25
C LYS A 339 -24.35 27.22 23.20
N LEU A 340 -24.71 27.72 22.01
CA LEU A 340 -25.29 29.05 21.85
C LEU A 340 -26.62 29.15 22.62
N ALA A 341 -27.51 28.18 22.48
CA ALA A 341 -28.78 28.15 23.21
C ALA A 341 -28.60 28.15 24.75
N ALA A 342 -27.58 27.45 25.27
CA ALA A 342 -27.25 27.45 26.70
C ALA A 342 -26.86 28.85 27.17
N ARG A 343 -25.94 29.51 26.46
CA ARG A 343 -25.50 30.88 26.74
C ARG A 343 -26.63 31.91 26.61
N THR A 344 -27.53 31.73 25.64
CA THR A 344 -28.73 32.57 25.55
C THR A 344 -29.59 32.44 26.81
N ARG A 345 -29.85 31.21 27.29
CA ARG A 345 -30.67 31.02 28.50
C ARG A 345 -30.02 31.55 29.79
N GLU A 346 -28.71 31.69 29.85
CA GLU A 346 -28.00 32.18 31.04
C GLU A 346 -28.19 33.68 31.30
N GLY A 347 -28.49 34.49 30.26
CA GLY A 347 -28.61 35.94 30.48
C GLY A 347 -29.11 36.81 29.32
N SER A 348 -29.58 36.24 28.21
CA SER A 348 -29.97 37.01 27.01
C SER A 348 -31.29 36.55 26.40
N SER A 349 -31.84 37.36 25.49
CA SER A 349 -33.04 37.00 24.71
C SER A 349 -32.71 36.52 23.30
N ILE A 350 -33.67 35.86 22.64
CA ILE A 350 -33.50 35.41 21.25
C ILE A 350 -33.37 36.61 20.30
N GLU A 351 -34.09 37.70 20.59
CA GLU A 351 -34.04 38.95 19.83
C GLU A 351 -32.67 39.60 19.94
N GLU A 352 -32.07 39.62 21.14
CA GLU A 352 -30.71 40.12 21.37
C GLU A 352 -29.68 39.32 20.57
N VAL A 353 -29.76 37.98 20.60
CA VAL A 353 -28.87 37.12 19.79
C VAL A 353 -29.05 37.37 18.30
N SER A 354 -30.28 37.59 17.84
CA SER A 354 -30.56 37.86 16.43
C SER A 354 -29.98 39.20 15.98
N SER A 355 -30.01 40.22 16.85
CA SER A 355 -29.36 41.51 16.60
C SER A 355 -27.84 41.35 16.52
N LEU A 356 -27.23 40.69 17.52
CA LEU A 356 -25.79 40.41 17.53
C LEU A 356 -25.35 39.61 16.29
N ALA A 357 -26.18 38.66 15.86
CA ALA A 357 -25.92 37.87 14.66
C ALA A 357 -25.94 38.73 13.40
N SER A 358 -26.86 39.68 13.28
CA SER A 358 -26.92 40.58 12.13
C SER A 358 -25.62 41.39 11.97
N ASP A 359 -25.13 41.97 13.07
CA ASP A 359 -23.92 42.79 13.07
C ASP A 359 -22.68 41.95 12.80
N LEU A 360 -22.53 40.83 13.52
CA LEU A 360 -21.42 39.90 13.34
C LEU A 360 -21.37 39.32 11.93
N ASN A 361 -22.52 38.88 11.39
CA ASN A 361 -22.56 38.29 10.06
C ASN A 361 -22.29 39.35 8.99
N SER A 362 -22.74 40.59 9.16
CA SER A 362 -22.37 41.68 8.24
C SER A 362 -20.84 41.89 8.24
N ASN A 363 -20.23 41.93 9.43
CA ASN A 363 -18.79 42.08 9.57
C ASN A 363 -18.01 40.90 8.94
N LEU A 364 -18.40 39.66 9.24
CA LEU A 364 -17.80 38.44 8.66
C LEU A 364 -17.91 38.42 7.12
N ARG A 365 -19.01 38.95 6.56
CA ARG A 365 -19.20 39.04 5.10
C ARG A 365 -18.19 39.98 4.47
N GLU A 366 -18.00 41.16 5.05
CA GLU A 366 -17.02 42.15 4.58
C GLU A 366 -15.60 41.61 4.62
N HIS A 367 -15.21 40.97 5.73
CA HIS A 367 -13.90 40.34 5.86
C HIS A 367 -13.70 39.20 4.85
N LEU A 368 -14.73 38.39 4.59
CA LEU A 368 -14.63 37.33 3.58
C LEU A 368 -14.49 37.89 2.15
N ILE A 369 -15.18 38.99 1.84
CA ILE A 369 -15.03 39.72 0.57
C ILE A 369 -13.63 40.34 0.45
N GLY A 370 -13.09 40.89 1.54
CA GLY A 370 -11.71 41.38 1.60
C GLY A 370 -10.68 40.26 1.41
N PHE A 371 -10.91 39.12 2.04
CA PHE A 371 -10.07 37.93 1.90
C PHE A 371 -10.07 37.39 0.47
N LYS A 372 -11.25 37.32 -0.18
CA LYS A 372 -11.38 36.95 -1.60
C LYS A 372 -10.44 37.77 -2.50
N LYS A 373 -10.32 39.08 -2.27
CA LYS A 373 -9.44 39.96 -3.07
C LYS A 373 -7.94 39.73 -2.83
N SER A 374 -7.56 39.16 -1.70
CA SER A 374 -6.15 38.97 -1.29
C SER A 374 -5.67 37.52 -1.40
N ILE A 375 -6.55 36.58 -1.77
CA ILE A 375 -6.28 35.14 -1.74
C ILE A 375 -5.08 34.72 -2.63
N ILE A 376 -4.90 35.36 -3.78
CA ILE A 376 -3.83 35.06 -4.75
C ILE A 376 -2.44 35.38 -4.19
N ASN A 377 -2.36 36.36 -3.28
CA ASN A 377 -1.11 36.81 -2.66
C ASN A 377 -0.89 36.19 -1.27
N SER A 378 -1.68 35.16 -0.91
CA SER A 378 -1.59 34.52 0.39
C SER A 378 -0.43 33.52 0.42
N GLU A 379 0.49 33.67 1.38
CA GLU A 379 1.58 32.71 1.63
C GLU A 379 1.16 31.56 2.57
N SER A 380 -0.15 31.32 2.72
CA SER A 380 -0.67 30.33 3.67
C SER A 380 -0.45 28.90 3.20
N GLU A 381 0.09 28.06 4.09
CA GLU A 381 0.19 26.60 3.93
C GLU A 381 -1.16 25.89 4.08
N ASN A 382 -2.20 26.60 4.51
CA ASN A 382 -3.53 26.04 4.70
C ASN A 382 -4.31 26.02 3.37
N ALA A 383 -5.15 25.00 3.19
CA ALA A 383 -6.18 24.98 2.17
C ALA A 383 -7.29 26.02 2.47
N LEU A 384 -8.12 26.31 1.46
CA LEU A 384 -9.14 27.38 1.49
C LEU A 384 -9.99 27.40 2.77
N GLU A 385 -10.53 26.25 3.20
CA GLU A 385 -11.44 26.17 4.35
C GLU A 385 -10.80 26.66 5.66
N LYS A 386 -9.53 26.28 5.88
CA LYS A 386 -8.80 26.56 7.12
C LYS A 386 -8.25 27.97 7.12
N ALA A 387 -7.80 28.43 5.95
CA ALA A 387 -7.33 29.80 5.81
C ALA A 387 -8.46 30.81 6.03
N VAL A 388 -9.67 30.54 5.53
CA VAL A 388 -10.85 31.37 5.80
C VAL A 388 -11.19 31.36 7.28
N GLU A 389 -11.22 30.19 7.93
CA GLU A 389 -11.47 30.10 9.38
C GLU A 389 -10.48 30.93 10.20
N SER A 390 -9.17 30.76 9.96
CA SER A 390 -8.13 31.52 10.65
C SER A 390 -8.27 33.01 10.43
N LYS A 391 -8.55 33.44 9.18
CA LYS A 391 -8.70 34.86 8.87
C LYS A 391 -9.92 35.47 9.55
N LEU A 392 -11.05 34.78 9.53
CA LEU A 392 -12.27 35.27 10.17
C LEU A 392 -12.09 35.34 11.69
N LEU A 393 -11.40 34.38 12.32
CA LEU A 393 -11.11 34.41 13.77
C LEU A 393 -10.18 35.55 14.19
N GLU A 394 -9.18 35.86 13.35
CA GLU A 394 -8.25 36.97 13.56
C GLU A 394 -8.98 38.32 13.54
N GLU A 395 -9.84 38.53 12.53
CA GLU A 395 -10.50 39.81 12.28
C GLU A 395 -11.57 40.17 13.34
N ILE A 396 -12.26 39.19 13.92
CA ILE A 396 -13.30 39.45 14.94
C ILE A 396 -12.75 39.64 16.36
N ASN A 397 -11.42 39.66 16.55
CA ASN A 397 -10.77 39.73 17.86
C ASN A 397 -11.39 38.78 18.90
N TYR A 398 -11.46 37.49 18.56
CA TYR A 398 -12.21 36.48 19.30
C TYR A 398 -11.94 36.45 20.82
N GLN A 399 -10.74 36.83 21.28
CA GLN A 399 -10.39 36.87 22.70
C GLN A 399 -11.17 37.93 23.49
N GLY A 400 -11.50 39.06 22.88
CA GLY A 400 -12.21 40.18 23.50
C GLY A 400 -13.73 40.03 23.58
N LEU A 401 -14.28 38.97 22.98
CA LEU A 401 -15.73 38.71 22.94
C LEU A 401 -16.26 38.10 24.25
N SER A 402 -17.50 38.39 24.59
CA SER A 402 -18.26 37.71 25.66
C SER A 402 -18.50 36.24 25.33
N ASP A 403 -18.86 35.41 26.31
CA ASP A 403 -19.11 33.97 26.08
C ASP A 403 -20.27 33.70 25.10
N LEU A 404 -21.28 34.58 25.09
CA LEU A 404 -22.37 34.53 24.12
C LEU A 404 -21.88 34.85 22.70
N GLU A 405 -21.15 35.95 22.54
CA GLU A 405 -20.57 36.38 21.26
C GLU A 405 -19.57 35.36 20.72
N LYS A 406 -18.77 34.73 21.60
CA LYS A 406 -17.87 33.63 21.23
C LYS A 406 -18.63 32.42 20.70
N ALA A 407 -19.71 32.01 21.37
CA ALA A 407 -20.54 30.90 20.92
C ALA A 407 -21.21 31.20 19.56
N LEU A 408 -21.65 32.44 19.36
CA LEU A 408 -22.24 32.90 18.10
C LEU A 408 -21.21 32.95 16.98
N ALA A 409 -20.02 33.50 17.24
CA ALA A 409 -18.91 33.55 16.30
C ALA A 409 -18.42 32.17 15.89
N GLU A 410 -18.26 31.25 16.83
CA GLU A 410 -17.93 29.85 16.53
C GLU A 410 -18.95 29.22 15.58
N LEU A 411 -20.24 29.43 15.83
CA LEU A 411 -21.32 28.90 14.99
C LEU A 411 -21.30 29.50 13.58
N SER A 412 -21.19 30.82 13.46
CA SER A 412 -21.18 31.52 12.17
C SER A 412 -19.95 31.17 11.35
N ILE A 413 -18.75 31.21 11.94
CA ILE A 413 -17.50 30.86 11.25
C ILE A 413 -17.50 29.38 10.84
N PHE A 414 -17.93 28.48 11.73
CA PHE A 414 -18.03 27.07 11.39
C PHE A 414 -19.03 26.81 10.25
N SER A 415 -20.15 27.54 10.20
CA SER A 415 -21.13 27.42 9.12
C SER A 415 -20.55 27.85 7.77
N ILE A 416 -19.80 28.95 7.73
CA ILE A 416 -19.08 29.41 6.53
C ILE A 416 -18.05 28.37 6.09
N LYS A 417 -17.18 27.93 7.02
CA LYS A 417 -16.16 26.91 6.78
C LYS A 417 -16.76 25.62 6.22
N PHE A 418 -17.85 25.14 6.81
CA PHE A 418 -18.51 23.92 6.38
C PHE A 418 -19.05 24.03 4.94
N GLN A 419 -19.55 25.20 4.54
CA GLN A 419 -20.04 25.40 3.18
C GLN A 419 -18.92 25.50 2.16
N ILE A 420 -17.79 26.13 2.52
CA ILE A 420 -16.57 26.08 1.70
C ILE A 420 -16.16 24.63 1.48
N LYS A 421 -16.03 23.86 2.57
CA LYS A 421 -15.65 22.44 2.53
C LYS A 421 -16.58 21.62 1.64
N LYS A 422 -17.89 21.81 1.80
CA LYS A 422 -18.91 21.12 1.02
C LYS A 422 -18.75 21.42 -0.47
N HIS A 423 -18.63 22.70 -0.85
CA HIS A 423 -18.45 23.10 -2.24
C HIS A 423 -17.12 22.65 -2.83
N SER A 424 -16.06 22.56 -2.02
CA SER A 424 -14.77 21.99 -2.45
C SER A 424 -14.90 20.51 -2.80
N PHE A 425 -15.57 19.70 -1.97
CA PHE A 425 -15.76 18.27 -2.21
C PHE A 425 -16.73 17.94 -3.36
N GLU A 426 -17.79 18.73 -3.53
CA GLU A 426 -18.77 18.52 -4.61
C GLU A 426 -18.16 18.75 -6.00
N SER A 427 -17.02 19.45 -6.06
CA SER A 427 -16.32 19.75 -7.31
C SER A 427 -14.90 19.19 -7.31
N THR A 428 -14.78 17.90 -7.59
CA THR A 428 -13.49 17.38 -8.04
C THR A 428 -13.12 18.07 -9.35
N MET A 429 -11.96 18.71 -9.38
CA MET A 429 -11.41 19.30 -10.58
C MET A 429 -11.01 18.20 -11.57
N PRO A 430 -11.17 18.43 -12.89
CA PRO A 430 -10.73 17.49 -13.90
C PRO A 430 -9.21 17.27 -13.84
N VAL A 431 -8.77 16.04 -14.11
CA VAL A 431 -7.35 15.74 -14.28
C VAL A 431 -6.84 16.38 -15.57
N ARG A 432 -5.70 17.06 -15.48
CA ARG A 432 -5.03 17.74 -16.60
C ARG A 432 -3.69 17.08 -16.87
N ILE A 433 -3.39 16.87 -18.15
CA ILE A 433 -2.24 16.09 -18.56
C ILE A 433 -1.47 16.87 -19.62
N SER A 434 -0.17 17.03 -19.37
CA SER A 434 0.77 17.46 -20.40
C SER A 434 1.46 16.22 -20.96
N TYR A 435 1.59 16.16 -22.28
CA TYR A 435 2.22 15.03 -22.97
C TYR A 435 3.69 15.33 -23.31
N ASN A 436 4.53 14.29 -23.24
CA ASN A 436 5.86 14.32 -23.82
C ASN A 436 5.72 14.35 -25.34
N LYS A 437 6.62 15.03 -26.05
CA LYS A 437 6.54 15.01 -27.52
C LYS A 437 7.11 13.69 -28.02
N TYR A 438 6.49 13.15 -29.07
CA TYR A 438 7.01 11.98 -29.78
C TYR A 438 8.46 12.20 -30.28
N THR A 439 8.79 13.43 -30.66
CA THR A 439 10.13 13.83 -31.13
C THR A 439 11.20 13.87 -30.04
N ASP A 440 10.82 13.79 -28.77
CA ASP A 440 11.78 13.85 -27.66
C ASP A 440 12.59 12.54 -27.61
N PHE A 441 13.93 12.65 -27.55
CA PHE A 441 14.82 11.49 -27.57
C PHE A 441 14.48 10.45 -26.49
N LYS A 442 14.17 10.91 -25.27
CA LYS A 442 13.80 10.03 -24.16
C LYS A 442 12.50 9.27 -24.43
N THR A 443 11.50 9.94 -25.00
CA THR A 443 10.22 9.32 -25.38
C THR A 443 10.45 8.29 -26.48
N ASN A 444 11.22 8.64 -27.51
CA ASN A 444 11.50 7.74 -28.62
C ASN A 444 12.28 6.49 -28.16
N ASP A 445 13.29 6.65 -27.32
CA ASP A 445 14.06 5.53 -26.76
C ASP A 445 13.19 4.63 -25.87
N ALA A 446 12.34 5.22 -25.01
CA ALA A 446 11.40 4.47 -24.20
C ALA A 446 10.38 3.68 -25.03
N LEU A 447 9.84 4.27 -26.12
CA LEU A 447 8.95 3.59 -27.06
C LEU A 447 9.67 2.44 -27.79
N ARG A 448 10.92 2.64 -28.23
CA ARG A 448 11.72 1.56 -28.85
C ARG A 448 11.95 0.41 -27.88
N ASN A 449 12.28 0.71 -26.63
CA ASN A 449 12.46 -0.29 -25.60
C ASN A 449 11.16 -1.03 -25.29
N LEU A 450 10.01 -0.34 -25.26
CA LEU A 450 8.70 -0.96 -25.08
C LEU A 450 8.36 -1.90 -26.25
N LEU A 451 8.50 -1.45 -27.50
CA LEU A 451 8.25 -2.32 -28.67
C LEU A 451 9.19 -3.52 -28.69
N LYS A 452 10.47 -3.33 -28.30
CA LYS A 452 11.44 -4.42 -28.22
C LYS A 452 11.08 -5.41 -27.14
N TYR A 453 10.65 -4.92 -25.99
CA TYR A 453 10.17 -5.75 -24.90
C TYR A 453 8.93 -6.56 -25.29
N ASN A 454 7.95 -5.94 -25.94
CA ASN A 454 6.75 -6.64 -26.43
C ASN A 454 7.12 -7.72 -27.44
N TRP A 455 7.98 -7.40 -28.42
CA TRP A 455 8.49 -8.39 -29.36
C TRP A 455 9.24 -9.54 -28.67
N MET A 456 10.09 -9.23 -27.68
CA MET A 456 10.80 -10.25 -26.88
C MET A 456 9.83 -11.16 -26.13
N LYS A 457 8.76 -10.59 -25.56
CA LYS A 457 7.70 -11.32 -24.87
C LYS A 457 7.00 -12.29 -25.83
N ASP A 458 6.68 -11.84 -27.04
CA ASP A 458 6.04 -12.68 -28.07
C ASP A 458 6.98 -13.79 -28.57
N GLN A 459 8.26 -13.48 -28.79
CA GLN A 459 9.25 -14.49 -29.17
C GLN A 459 9.44 -15.57 -28.11
N PHE A 460 9.48 -15.15 -26.85
CA PHE A 460 9.55 -16.06 -25.70
C PHE A 460 8.27 -16.91 -25.60
N LYS A 461 7.09 -16.28 -25.69
CA LYS A 461 5.80 -16.99 -25.67
C LYS A 461 5.72 -18.04 -26.78
N SER A 462 6.03 -17.66 -28.02
CA SER A 462 6.03 -18.58 -29.16
C SER A 462 7.02 -19.75 -28.98
N TYR A 463 8.16 -19.51 -28.32
CA TYR A 463 9.11 -20.58 -28.00
C TYR A 463 8.54 -21.55 -26.98
N VAL A 464 7.98 -21.05 -25.89
CA VAL A 464 7.36 -21.88 -24.84
C VAL A 464 6.26 -22.74 -25.45
N GLU A 465 5.38 -22.17 -26.26
CA GLU A 465 4.29 -22.88 -26.93
C GLU A 465 4.77 -24.02 -27.84
N LYS A 466 5.82 -23.78 -28.63
CA LYS A 466 6.33 -24.75 -29.61
C LYS A 466 7.20 -25.83 -28.99
N GLU A 467 8.06 -25.46 -28.04
CA GLU A 467 9.18 -26.31 -27.61
C GLU A 467 9.03 -26.81 -26.19
N MET A 468 8.28 -26.12 -25.33
CA MET A 468 8.25 -26.40 -23.89
C MET A 468 6.90 -26.94 -23.39
N ILE A 469 5.77 -26.49 -23.93
CA ILE A 469 4.45 -26.92 -23.46
C ILE A 469 4.29 -28.44 -23.55
N TRP A 470 4.75 -29.05 -24.65
CA TRP A 470 4.63 -30.50 -24.85
C TRP A 470 5.36 -31.32 -23.78
N SER A 471 6.44 -30.78 -23.21
CA SER A 471 7.17 -31.43 -22.12
C SER A 471 6.34 -31.56 -20.84
N THR A 472 5.31 -30.72 -20.67
CA THR A 472 4.47 -30.69 -19.46
C THR A 472 3.21 -31.56 -19.55
N GLU A 473 2.74 -31.88 -20.76
CA GLU A 473 1.51 -32.68 -20.97
C GLU A 473 1.63 -34.07 -20.33
N TYR A 474 2.77 -34.73 -20.55
CA TYR A 474 3.05 -36.08 -20.08
C TYR A 474 3.65 -36.12 -18.66
N MET A 475 3.92 -34.96 -18.05
CA MET A 475 4.42 -34.92 -16.68
C MET A 475 3.31 -35.22 -15.69
N THR A 476 3.58 -36.13 -14.74
CA THR A 476 2.74 -36.27 -13.56
C THR A 476 3.15 -35.21 -12.53
N ILE A 477 2.21 -34.34 -12.15
CA ILE A 477 2.43 -33.28 -11.17
C ILE A 477 1.41 -33.44 -10.05
N ARG A 478 1.92 -33.46 -8.82
CA ARG A 478 1.12 -33.55 -7.59
C ARG A 478 1.24 -32.26 -6.77
N THR A 479 0.11 -31.65 -6.43
CA THR A 479 0.01 -30.46 -5.57
C THR A 479 -0.38 -30.80 -4.14
N GLY A 480 -0.75 -32.05 -3.90
CA GLY A 480 -0.96 -32.68 -2.61
C GLY A 480 -0.72 -34.18 -2.73
N GLU A 481 -0.74 -34.87 -1.59
CA GLU A 481 -0.43 -36.31 -1.54
C GLU A 481 -1.30 -37.12 -2.52
N ASN A 482 -2.59 -36.82 -2.69
CA ASN A 482 -3.45 -37.53 -3.63
C ASN A 482 -4.07 -36.61 -4.69
N GLU A 483 -3.49 -35.43 -4.92
CA GLU A 483 -4.03 -34.43 -5.85
C GLU A 483 -3.16 -34.38 -7.11
N TYR A 484 -3.73 -34.81 -8.24
CA TYR A 484 -3.07 -34.81 -9.55
C TYR A 484 -3.68 -33.74 -10.44
N LEU A 485 -2.83 -33.00 -11.15
CA LEU A 485 -3.29 -31.95 -12.05
C LEU A 485 -3.66 -32.49 -13.43
N THR A 486 -4.71 -31.92 -14.01
CA THR A 486 -5.07 -32.12 -15.42
C THR A 486 -4.03 -31.44 -16.33
N PRO A 487 -3.92 -31.82 -17.62
CA PRO A 487 -2.98 -31.16 -18.54
C PRO A 487 -3.13 -29.63 -18.60
N GLU A 488 -4.36 -29.10 -18.60
CA GLU A 488 -4.64 -27.66 -18.61
C GLU A 488 -4.20 -26.98 -17.32
N ASP A 489 -4.47 -27.61 -16.17
CA ASP A 489 -4.04 -27.11 -14.86
C ASP A 489 -2.51 -27.06 -14.74
N LYS A 490 -1.79 -28.03 -15.34
CA LYS A 490 -0.32 -28.04 -15.35
C LYS A 490 0.24 -26.84 -16.11
N ARG A 491 -0.31 -26.54 -17.29
CA ARG A 491 0.13 -25.39 -18.11
C ARG A 491 -0.06 -24.08 -17.36
N SER A 492 -1.26 -23.88 -16.81
CA SER A 492 -1.59 -22.70 -16.01
C SER A 492 -0.69 -22.57 -14.79
N LEU A 493 -0.38 -23.67 -14.11
CA LEU A 493 0.48 -23.67 -12.93
C LEU A 493 1.94 -23.30 -13.23
N ILE A 494 2.50 -23.82 -14.33
CA ILE A 494 3.93 -23.70 -14.66
C ILE A 494 4.22 -22.40 -15.42
N PHE A 495 3.41 -22.08 -16.44
CA PHE A 495 3.65 -20.98 -17.36
C PHE A 495 2.72 -19.78 -17.14
N GLY A 496 1.61 -19.97 -16.41
CA GLY A 496 0.60 -18.94 -16.14
C GLY A 496 -0.63 -19.05 -17.05
N SER A 497 -1.65 -18.24 -16.75
CA SER A 497 -2.92 -18.20 -17.49
C SER A 497 -2.79 -17.75 -18.94
N ASP A 498 -1.74 -16.99 -19.27
CA ASP A 498 -1.50 -16.44 -20.60
C ASP A 498 -1.15 -17.50 -21.66
N PHE A 499 -1.03 -18.77 -21.24
CA PHE A 499 -0.65 -19.94 -22.05
C PHE A 499 -1.74 -21.04 -22.07
N GLN A 500 -2.98 -20.68 -21.74
CA GLN A 500 -4.16 -21.56 -21.86
C GLN A 500 -4.71 -21.60 -23.30
#